data_AF-A0A5J5L668-F1
#
_entry.id   AF-A0A5J5L668-F1
#
_cell.length_a   1.000
_cell.length_b   1.000
_cell.length_c   1.000
_cell.angle_alpha   90.00
_cell.angle_beta   90.00
_cell.angle_gamma   90.00
#
_symmetry.space_group_name_H-M   'P 1'
#
loop_
_entity.id
_entity.type
_entity.pdbx_description
1 polymer ?
#
loop_
_entity_poly.entity_id
_entity_poly.type
_entity_poly.pdbx_seq_one_letter_code
_entity_poly.pdbx_strand_id
1 'polypeptide(L)'
;MSQPEPSRPDASADEPTQQTDIVRDRQTLEAELEVVREENRRLRESYAHAKRATFRRTATGFFAVGGLSLIASFVFPTLQTIFIAFGGTGVFAGIVTFYLTPERFVSASVSDTVFDTLADVEQHLIRELELQTEAVYVPTTARPETNACLFVPQHVEYAVPDPEQLGDLFVTSGTEAEQGISLCPTGDRLYAEFAETMSGKFGSDPDAIATQLAAALSEQFELVDDTTIETDGENRTASIAIDNPAFGDIHQLDHPIVSLLAVGFATGLGRPVTVDTRDDERFSAVVTVSWDELEQPSAPSNGATAQEQETTPAPESG
;
A
#
# COMPACT_ATOMS: atom_id res chain seq x y z
N MET A 1 73.26 -49.08 29.72
CA MET A 1 71.94 -49.62 30.14
C MET A 1 70.90 -48.57 29.83
N SER A 2 69.94 -48.96 28.97
CA SER A 2 68.54 -48.55 28.85
C SER A 2 68.12 -47.06 28.82
N GLN A 3 67.57 -46.69 27.66
CA GLN A 3 66.56 -45.66 27.43
C GLN A 3 65.25 -46.00 28.20
N PRO A 4 64.30 -45.05 28.40
CA PRO A 4 63.41 -44.62 27.31
C PRO A 4 63.02 -43.12 27.28
N GLU A 5 62.65 -42.68 26.07
CA GLU A 5 61.82 -41.49 25.77
C GLU A 5 60.42 -41.62 26.41
N PRO A 6 59.69 -40.51 26.65
CA PRO A 6 58.62 -40.21 25.69
C PRO A 6 58.21 -38.72 25.50
N SER A 7 57.61 -38.49 24.33
CA SER A 7 56.46 -37.61 24.04
C SER A 7 56.66 -36.09 23.89
N ARG A 8 56.75 -35.67 22.61
CA ARG A 8 56.15 -34.42 22.11
C ARG A 8 54.63 -34.42 22.37
N PRO A 9 54.02 -33.28 22.74
CA PRO A 9 52.64 -32.99 22.39
C PRO A 9 52.61 -32.29 21.03
N ASP A 10 51.81 -32.87 20.13
CA ASP A 10 51.37 -32.31 18.86
C ASP A 10 50.50 -31.05 19.05
N ALA A 11 50.67 -30.14 18.10
CA ALA A 11 49.65 -29.40 17.36
C ALA A 11 48.26 -29.17 18.00
N SER A 12 47.90 -27.89 18.05
CA SER A 12 46.65 -27.34 17.50
C SER A 12 45.33 -27.83 18.09
N ALA A 13 44.84 -27.15 19.13
CA ALA A 13 43.40 -27.09 19.44
C ALA A 13 43.12 -25.94 20.42
N ASP A 14 43.01 -24.71 19.92
CA ASP A 14 42.49 -23.60 20.74
C ASP A 14 41.70 -22.60 19.87
N GLU A 15 40.84 -23.11 18.98
CA GLU A 15 39.76 -22.33 18.35
C GLU A 15 38.42 -23.11 18.21
N PRO A 16 37.75 -23.52 19.32
CA PRO A 16 36.31 -23.77 19.28
C PRO A 16 35.49 -22.83 20.20
N THR A 17 36.13 -21.99 21.00
CA THR A 17 35.44 -21.27 22.10
C THR A 17 34.73 -19.99 21.63
N GLN A 18 35.34 -19.21 20.73
CA GLN A 18 34.77 -17.93 20.29
C GLN A 18 33.49 -18.09 19.45
N GLN A 19 33.44 -19.08 18.56
CA GLN A 19 32.27 -19.33 17.72
C GLN A 19 31.08 -19.84 18.55
N THR A 20 31.35 -20.61 19.61
CA THR A 20 30.32 -21.18 20.47
C THR A 20 29.67 -20.12 21.36
N ASP A 21 30.45 -19.16 21.85
CA ASP A 21 29.94 -18.05 22.67
C ASP A 21 29.08 -17.07 21.86
N ILE A 22 29.45 -16.75 20.61
CA ILE A 22 28.66 -15.88 19.72
C ILE A 22 27.31 -16.53 19.34
N VAL A 23 27.30 -17.83 19.07
CA VAL A 23 26.07 -18.57 18.76
C VAL A 23 25.16 -18.65 19.98
N ARG A 24 25.72 -18.82 21.18
CA ARG A 24 24.96 -18.83 22.45
C ARG A 24 24.36 -17.47 22.78
N ASP A 25 25.09 -16.39 22.52
CA ASP A 25 24.63 -15.02 22.75
C ASP A 25 23.49 -14.65 21.78
N ARG A 26 23.64 -15.02 20.50
CA ARG A 26 22.59 -14.86 19.49
C ARG A 26 21.31 -15.62 19.81
N GLN A 27 21.42 -16.87 20.25
CA GLN A 27 20.26 -17.68 20.68
C GLN A 27 19.56 -17.09 21.90
N THR A 28 20.31 -16.46 22.81
CA THR A 28 19.76 -15.82 24.01
C THR A 28 19.00 -14.53 23.64
N LEU A 29 19.58 -13.72 22.74
CA LEU A 29 18.95 -12.52 22.18
C LEU A 29 17.67 -12.83 21.39
N GLU A 30 17.68 -13.90 20.58
CA GLU A 30 16.50 -14.33 19.82
C GLU A 30 15.36 -14.79 20.76
N ALA A 31 15.68 -15.50 21.84
CA ALA A 31 14.70 -15.90 22.85
C ALA A 31 14.14 -14.70 23.64
N GLU A 32 14.96 -13.70 23.95
CA GLU A 32 14.50 -12.48 24.63
C GLU A 32 13.61 -11.62 23.72
N LEU A 33 13.93 -11.51 22.44
CA LEU A 33 13.08 -10.87 21.43
C LEU A 33 11.73 -11.56 21.27
N GLU A 34 11.71 -12.89 21.28
CA GLU A 34 10.48 -13.67 21.18
C GLU A 34 9.57 -13.45 22.40
N VAL A 35 10.15 -13.42 23.61
CA VAL A 35 9.43 -13.12 24.86
C VAL A 35 8.87 -11.70 24.85
N VAL A 36 9.64 -10.70 24.42
CA VAL A 36 9.19 -9.29 24.37
C VAL A 36 8.11 -9.09 23.31
N ARG A 37 8.21 -9.74 22.15
CA ARG A 37 7.18 -9.72 21.11
C ARG A 37 5.88 -10.36 21.59
N GLU A 38 5.98 -11.48 22.31
CA GLU A 38 4.83 -12.16 22.88
C GLU A 38 4.17 -11.33 23.99
N GLU A 39 4.95 -10.64 24.82
CA GLU A 39 4.43 -9.73 25.83
C GLU A 39 3.76 -8.49 25.21
N ASN A 40 4.34 -7.91 24.14
CA ASN A 40 3.70 -6.85 23.37
C ASN A 40 2.38 -7.30 22.74
N ARG A 41 2.35 -8.50 22.14
CA ARG A 41 1.14 -9.09 21.55
C ARG A 41 0.05 -9.26 22.60
N ARG A 42 0.38 -9.84 23.74
CA ARG A 42 -0.54 -10.03 24.87
C ARG A 42 -1.05 -8.70 25.45
N LEU A 43 -0.18 -7.69 25.59
CA LEU A 43 -0.57 -6.35 26.01
C LEU A 43 -1.56 -5.73 25.01
N ARG A 44 -1.26 -5.79 23.71
CA ARG A 44 -2.13 -5.26 22.64
C ARG A 44 -3.50 -5.96 22.58
N GLU A 45 -3.53 -7.29 22.72
CA GLU A 45 -4.77 -8.08 22.79
C GLU A 45 -5.64 -7.71 24.01
N SER A 46 -5.00 -7.50 25.17
CA SER A 46 -5.69 -7.09 26.39
C SER A 46 -6.29 -5.67 26.29
N TYR A 47 -5.63 -4.77 25.54
CA TYR A 47 -6.09 -3.41 25.29
C TYR A 47 -7.30 -3.35 24.33
N ALA A 48 -7.34 -4.22 23.31
CA ALA A 48 -8.43 -4.24 22.33
C ALA A 48 -9.77 -4.69 22.93
N HIS A 49 -9.76 -5.71 23.80
CA HIS A 49 -10.99 -6.24 24.40
C HIS A 49 -11.59 -5.34 25.50
N ALA A 50 -10.78 -4.58 26.23
CA ALA A 50 -11.25 -3.71 27.31
C ALA A 50 -12.00 -2.45 26.81
N LYS A 51 -11.67 -1.95 25.60
CA LYS A 51 -12.23 -0.69 25.09
C LYS A 51 -13.71 -0.79 24.69
N ARG A 52 -14.13 -1.89 24.05
CA ARG A 52 -15.51 -2.04 23.49
C ARG A 52 -16.61 -2.10 24.57
N ALA A 53 -16.32 -2.74 25.71
CA ALA A 53 -17.24 -2.76 26.85
C ALA A 53 -17.29 -1.42 27.59
N THR A 54 -16.19 -0.68 27.58
CA THR A 54 -16.08 0.63 28.24
C THR A 54 -16.91 1.67 27.52
N PHE A 55 -16.86 1.77 26.18
CA PHE A 55 -17.64 2.77 25.44
C PHE A 55 -19.15 2.55 25.49
N ARG A 56 -19.63 1.30 25.39
CA ARG A 56 -21.07 1.01 25.53
C ARG A 56 -21.56 1.32 26.94
N ARG A 57 -20.75 1.04 27.98
CA ARG A 57 -21.06 1.43 29.36
C ARG A 57 -21.07 2.93 29.55
N THR A 58 -20.15 3.67 28.93
CA THR A 58 -20.12 5.13 28.97
C THR A 58 -21.34 5.73 28.28
N ALA A 59 -21.73 5.22 27.10
CA ALA A 59 -22.95 5.62 26.40
C ALA A 59 -24.21 5.35 27.26
N THR A 60 -24.34 4.15 27.85
CA THR A 60 -25.43 3.85 28.79
C THR A 60 -25.42 4.77 30.01
N GLY A 61 -24.23 5.11 30.53
CA GLY A 61 -24.07 6.06 31.63
C GLY A 61 -24.59 7.45 31.27
N PHE A 62 -24.24 7.97 30.10
CA PHE A 62 -24.74 9.26 29.60
C PHE A 62 -26.26 9.26 29.38
N PHE A 63 -26.81 8.20 28.80
CA PHE A 63 -28.26 8.05 28.66
C PHE A 63 -28.97 7.97 30.01
N ALA A 64 -28.41 7.24 30.98
CA ALA A 64 -28.96 7.13 32.32
C ALA A 64 -28.96 8.48 33.03
N VAL A 65 -27.84 9.20 33.04
CA VAL A 65 -27.72 10.52 33.69
C VAL A 65 -28.61 11.55 32.99
N GLY A 66 -28.63 11.56 31.65
CA GLY A 66 -29.49 12.44 30.86
C GLY A 66 -30.97 12.18 31.12
N GLY A 67 -31.40 10.91 31.07
CA GLY A 67 -32.78 10.51 31.37
C GLY A 67 -33.19 10.83 32.80
N LEU A 68 -32.33 10.56 33.79
CA LEU A 68 -32.61 10.88 35.20
C LEU A 68 -32.76 12.39 35.41
N SER A 69 -31.95 13.19 34.72
CA SER A 69 -32.03 14.65 34.77
C SER A 69 -33.34 15.16 34.17
N LEU A 70 -33.79 14.59 33.05
CA LEU A 70 -35.10 14.93 32.47
C LEU A 70 -36.26 14.55 33.41
N ILE A 71 -36.17 13.44 34.14
CA ILE A 71 -37.17 13.06 35.15
C ILE A 71 -37.14 14.05 36.33
N ALA A 72 -35.95 14.41 36.82
CA ALA A 72 -35.77 15.35 37.92
C ALA A 72 -36.32 16.76 37.59
N SER A 73 -36.26 17.17 36.33
CA SER A 73 -36.86 18.42 35.83
C SER A 73 -38.36 18.53 36.15
N PHE A 74 -39.12 17.44 36.15
CA PHE A 74 -40.55 17.46 36.49
C PHE A 74 -40.81 17.55 38.00
N VAL A 75 -39.92 16.98 38.82
CA VAL A 75 -40.04 16.95 40.28
C VAL A 75 -39.58 18.27 40.91
N PHE A 76 -38.63 18.98 40.29
CA PHE A 76 -38.03 20.21 40.79
C PHE A 76 -38.24 21.41 39.83
N PRO A 77 -39.44 22.04 39.82
CA PRO A 77 -39.78 23.11 38.88
C PRO A 77 -38.84 24.33 38.96
N THR A 78 -38.33 24.63 40.16
CA THR A 78 -37.40 25.76 40.37
C THR A 78 -36.06 25.58 39.63
N LEU A 79 -35.64 24.34 39.37
CA LEU A 79 -34.38 24.01 38.70
C LEU A 79 -34.60 23.41 37.29
N GLN A 80 -35.82 23.53 36.76
CA GLN A 80 -36.25 22.88 35.51
C GLN A 80 -35.30 23.17 34.35
N THR A 81 -34.93 24.43 34.13
CA THR A 81 -34.05 24.83 33.03
C THR A 81 -32.67 24.17 33.12
N ILE A 82 -32.13 24.01 34.32
CA ILE A 82 -30.82 23.38 34.54
C ILE A 82 -30.91 21.89 34.26
N PHE A 83 -31.93 21.21 34.78
CA PHE A 83 -32.12 19.78 34.57
C PHE A 83 -32.45 19.42 33.12
N ILE A 84 -33.20 20.26 32.39
CA ILE A 84 -33.43 20.09 30.96
C ILE A 84 -32.12 20.24 30.18
N ALA A 85 -31.28 21.22 30.51
CA ALA A 85 -29.99 21.41 29.86
C ALA A 85 -29.08 20.19 30.08
N PHE A 86 -28.91 19.73 31.32
CA PHE A 86 -28.14 18.52 31.62
C PHE A 86 -28.72 17.26 30.98
N GLY A 87 -30.04 17.14 30.97
CA GLY A 87 -30.76 16.05 30.32
C GLY A 87 -30.49 15.99 28.83
N GLY A 88 -30.63 17.13 28.15
CA GLY A 88 -30.35 17.29 26.72
C GLY A 88 -28.89 16.99 26.38
N THR A 89 -27.93 17.58 27.10
CA THR A 89 -26.51 17.33 26.89
C THR A 89 -26.12 15.88 27.15
N GLY A 90 -26.65 15.26 28.22
CA GLY A 90 -26.37 13.86 28.55
C GLY A 90 -26.93 12.88 27.50
N VAL A 91 -28.18 13.08 27.07
CA VAL A 91 -28.78 12.26 26.01
C VAL A 91 -28.03 12.47 24.69
N PHE A 92 -27.71 13.71 24.33
CA PHE A 92 -26.94 14.01 23.13
C PHE A 92 -25.55 13.37 23.16
N ALA A 93 -24.80 13.52 24.25
CA ALA A 93 -23.51 12.85 24.44
C ALA A 93 -23.64 11.32 24.37
N GLY A 94 -24.73 10.76 24.90
CA GLY A 94 -25.06 9.34 24.78
C GLY A 94 -25.27 8.90 23.34
N ILE A 95 -26.04 9.67 22.55
CA ILE A 95 -26.28 9.41 21.12
C ILE A 95 -24.97 9.51 20.34
N VAL A 96 -24.22 10.60 20.50
CA VAL A 96 -22.92 10.80 19.84
C VAL A 96 -21.98 9.65 20.19
N THR A 97 -21.84 9.30 21.47
CA THR A 97 -20.98 8.17 21.89
C THR A 97 -21.48 6.86 21.29
N PHE A 98 -22.78 6.62 21.24
CA PHE A 98 -23.34 5.37 20.71
C PHE A 98 -23.15 5.23 19.19
N TYR A 99 -23.36 6.31 18.44
CA TYR A 99 -23.30 6.31 16.97
C TYR A 99 -21.91 6.54 16.41
N LEU A 100 -21.05 7.30 17.09
CA LEU A 100 -19.64 7.46 16.70
C LEU A 100 -18.75 6.35 17.26
N THR A 101 -19.25 5.40 18.07
CA THR A 101 -18.44 4.25 18.48
C THR A 101 -18.19 3.37 17.25
N PRO A 102 -16.92 3.15 16.83
CA PRO A 102 -16.61 2.31 15.69
C PRO A 102 -17.13 0.88 15.92
N GLU A 103 -17.82 0.34 14.92
CA GLU A 103 -18.47 -0.96 15.06
C GLU A 103 -17.46 -2.11 15.26
N ARG A 104 -16.22 -1.97 14.75
CA ARG A 104 -15.13 -2.94 14.94
C ARG A 104 -13.78 -2.23 14.95
N PHE A 105 -13.02 -2.38 16.03
CA PHE A 105 -11.61 -2.00 16.05
C PHE A 105 -10.79 -3.22 15.63
N VAL A 106 -10.12 -3.11 14.49
CA VAL A 106 -9.02 -4.00 14.11
C VAL A 106 -7.74 -3.29 14.53
N SER A 107 -6.83 -3.98 15.21
CA SER A 107 -5.54 -3.37 15.58
C SER A 107 -4.69 -3.18 14.34
N ALA A 108 -3.86 -2.13 14.30
CA ALA A 108 -2.91 -1.88 13.22
C ALA A 108 -2.12 -3.15 12.86
N SER A 109 -1.61 -3.86 13.88
CA SER A 109 -0.87 -5.12 13.67
C SER A 109 -1.62 -6.21 12.90
N VAL A 110 -2.95 -6.27 13.00
CA VAL A 110 -3.74 -7.26 12.24
C VAL A 110 -3.89 -6.80 10.80
N SER A 111 -4.12 -5.50 10.58
CA SER A 111 -4.15 -4.92 9.23
C SER A 111 -2.79 -5.07 8.54
N ASP A 112 -1.69 -4.80 9.27
CA ASP A 112 -0.31 -4.99 8.78
C ASP A 112 -0.07 -6.44 8.38
N THR A 113 -0.41 -7.39 9.27
CA THR A 113 -0.20 -8.81 8.98
C THR A 113 -0.98 -9.26 7.74
N VAL A 114 -2.21 -8.78 7.56
CA VAL A 114 -3.03 -9.10 6.38
C VAL A 114 -2.42 -8.49 5.12
N PHE A 115 -1.98 -7.24 5.17
CA PHE A 115 -1.33 -6.56 4.06
C PHE A 115 0.00 -7.22 3.69
N ASP A 116 0.90 -7.41 4.66
CA ASP A 116 2.20 -8.08 4.48
C ASP A 116 2.02 -9.47 3.87
N THR A 117 1.01 -10.23 4.32
CA THR A 117 0.73 -11.57 3.76
C THR A 117 0.30 -11.49 2.29
N LEU A 118 -0.48 -10.47 1.91
CA LEU A 118 -0.91 -10.30 0.52
C LEU A 118 0.24 -9.81 -0.37
N ALA A 119 1.01 -8.84 0.12
CA ALA A 119 2.20 -8.33 -0.55
C ALA A 119 3.25 -9.46 -0.76
N ASP A 120 3.41 -10.35 0.22
CA ASP A 120 4.25 -11.55 0.08
C ASP A 120 3.78 -12.46 -1.06
N VAL A 121 2.46 -12.64 -1.24
CA VAL A 121 1.91 -13.44 -2.33
C VAL A 121 2.20 -12.78 -3.68
N GLU A 122 2.02 -11.46 -3.79
CA GLU A 122 2.30 -10.71 -5.01
C GLU A 122 3.79 -10.73 -5.37
N GLN A 123 4.67 -10.55 -4.38
CA GLN A 123 6.12 -10.67 -4.58
C GLN A 123 6.53 -12.09 -5.00
N HIS A 124 5.89 -13.13 -4.46
CA HIS A 124 6.14 -14.50 -4.92
C HIS A 124 5.67 -14.69 -6.36
N LEU A 125 4.53 -14.12 -6.74
CA LEU A 125 4.00 -14.20 -8.10
C LEU A 125 4.92 -13.48 -9.10
N ILE A 126 5.41 -12.28 -8.77
CA ILE A 126 6.41 -11.55 -9.58
C ILE A 126 7.67 -12.39 -9.76
N ARG A 127 8.21 -12.95 -8.66
CA ARG A 127 9.44 -13.75 -8.71
C ARG A 127 9.29 -15.04 -9.50
N GLU A 128 8.19 -15.76 -9.30
CA GLU A 128 7.95 -17.06 -9.95
C GLU A 128 7.69 -16.90 -11.46
N LEU A 129 7.04 -15.81 -11.86
CA LEU A 129 6.79 -15.49 -13.27
C LEU A 129 7.94 -14.70 -13.93
N GLU A 130 9.04 -14.48 -13.19
CA GLU A 130 10.22 -13.72 -13.63
C GLU A 130 9.87 -12.34 -14.20
N LEU A 131 8.90 -11.66 -13.56
CA LEU A 131 8.45 -10.33 -13.96
C LEU A 131 9.43 -9.25 -13.49
N GLN A 132 9.33 -8.07 -14.11
CA GLN A 132 10.03 -6.89 -13.65
C GLN A 132 9.48 -6.41 -12.30
N THR A 133 10.28 -5.66 -11.56
CA THR A 133 9.86 -5.01 -10.31
C THR A 133 9.17 -3.66 -10.56
N GLU A 134 9.40 -3.07 -11.73
CA GLU A 134 8.76 -1.82 -12.12
C GLU A 134 7.26 -2.01 -12.35
N ALA A 135 6.48 -1.14 -11.72
CA ALA A 135 5.03 -1.12 -11.77
C ALA A 135 4.54 0.06 -12.61
N VAL A 136 3.66 -0.20 -13.57
CA VAL A 136 3.05 0.81 -14.44
C VAL A 136 1.57 0.92 -14.14
N TYR A 137 1.13 2.09 -13.70
CA TYR A 137 -0.28 2.37 -13.45
C TYR A 137 -0.91 2.97 -14.70
N VAL A 138 -1.79 2.22 -15.33
CA VAL A 138 -2.40 2.57 -16.62
C VAL A 138 -3.83 3.02 -16.38
N PRO A 139 -4.18 4.29 -16.66
CA PRO A 139 -5.55 4.74 -16.50
C PRO A 139 -6.45 4.02 -17.52
N THR A 140 -7.65 3.65 -17.09
CA THR A 140 -8.60 2.95 -17.96
C THR A 140 -9.97 3.60 -17.88
N THR A 141 -10.61 3.72 -19.05
CA THR A 141 -12.04 4.02 -19.15
C THR A 141 -12.82 2.81 -19.66
N ALA A 142 -12.15 1.68 -19.90
CA ALA A 142 -12.76 0.47 -20.45
C ALA A 142 -13.72 -0.18 -19.44
N ARG A 143 -13.49 0.04 -18.13
CA ARG A 143 -14.30 -0.46 -17.03
C ARG A 143 -14.81 0.71 -16.17
N PRO A 144 -16.12 0.95 -16.11
CA PRO A 144 -16.69 2.07 -15.32
C PRO A 144 -16.35 2.03 -13.83
N GLU A 145 -16.08 0.85 -13.29
CA GLU A 145 -15.77 0.59 -11.89
C GLU A 145 -14.28 0.65 -11.54
N THR A 146 -13.39 0.92 -12.52
CA THR A 146 -11.93 0.92 -12.33
C THR A 146 -11.34 2.18 -12.95
N ASN A 147 -10.53 2.90 -12.18
CA ASN A 147 -9.90 4.14 -12.62
C ASN A 147 -8.53 3.88 -13.27
N ALA A 148 -7.81 2.87 -12.79
CA ALA A 148 -6.52 2.45 -13.35
C ALA A 148 -6.27 0.95 -13.10
N CYS A 149 -5.41 0.36 -13.93
CA CYS A 149 -4.89 -0.99 -13.79
C CYS A 149 -3.40 -0.92 -13.41
N LEU A 150 -2.95 -1.84 -12.55
CA LEU A 150 -1.53 -2.03 -12.28
C LEU A 150 -0.97 -3.07 -13.24
N PHE A 151 -0.14 -2.64 -14.18
CA PHE A 151 0.57 -3.52 -15.10
C PHE A 151 2.00 -3.77 -14.62
N VAL A 152 2.40 -5.03 -14.54
CA VAL A 152 3.78 -5.44 -14.24
C VAL A 152 4.33 -6.19 -15.46
N PRO A 153 5.31 -5.60 -16.18
CA PRO A 153 5.83 -6.18 -17.41
C PRO A 153 6.70 -7.40 -17.13
N GLN A 154 6.76 -8.32 -18.08
CA GLN A 154 7.67 -9.45 -18.04
C GLN A 154 9.08 -9.08 -18.54
N HIS A 155 9.17 -8.17 -19.51
CA HIS A 155 10.42 -7.83 -20.20
C HIS A 155 10.92 -6.45 -19.76
N VAL A 156 12.25 -6.25 -19.79
CA VAL A 156 12.88 -4.95 -19.47
C VAL A 156 12.52 -3.89 -20.51
N GLU A 157 12.57 -4.26 -21.79
CA GLU A 157 12.05 -3.44 -22.88
C GLU A 157 10.59 -3.82 -23.10
N TYR A 158 9.68 -3.06 -22.50
CA TYR A 158 8.24 -3.32 -22.55
C TYR A 158 7.47 -2.22 -23.26
N ALA A 159 6.30 -2.57 -23.76
CA ALA A 159 5.28 -1.63 -24.24
C ALA A 159 4.06 -1.73 -23.33
N VAL A 160 3.42 -0.59 -23.05
CA VAL A 160 2.19 -0.57 -22.26
C VAL A 160 1.04 -1.11 -23.12
N PRO A 161 0.35 -2.18 -22.69
CA PRO A 161 -0.78 -2.74 -23.42
C PRO A 161 -1.96 -1.77 -23.54
N ASP A 162 -2.85 -2.02 -24.50
CA ASP A 162 -4.12 -1.27 -24.59
C ASP A 162 -4.94 -1.47 -23.29
N PRO A 163 -5.54 -0.41 -22.72
CA PRO A 163 -6.38 -0.52 -21.52
C PRO A 163 -7.49 -1.58 -21.59
N GLU A 164 -7.97 -1.95 -22.79
CA GLU A 164 -8.94 -3.04 -22.96
C GLU A 164 -8.33 -4.43 -22.65
N GLN A 165 -7.04 -4.63 -22.89
CA GLN A 165 -6.32 -5.89 -22.63
C GLN A 165 -5.97 -6.07 -21.15
N LEU A 166 -5.86 -4.97 -20.40
CA LEU A 166 -5.59 -4.97 -18.96
C LEU A 166 -6.79 -5.45 -18.11
N GLY A 167 -7.87 -5.90 -18.78
CA GLY A 167 -9.00 -6.56 -18.17
C GLY A 167 -8.66 -7.92 -17.55
N ASP A 168 -7.75 -8.66 -18.19
CA ASP A 168 -7.36 -10.01 -17.82
C ASP A 168 -6.11 -10.01 -16.92
N LEU A 169 -6.02 -10.97 -16.00
CA LEU A 169 -4.86 -11.09 -15.09
C LEU A 169 -3.55 -11.33 -15.86
N PHE A 170 -3.58 -12.20 -16.87
CA PHE A 170 -2.42 -12.50 -17.69
C PHE A 170 -2.56 -11.77 -19.02
N VAL A 171 -1.68 -10.80 -19.26
CA VAL A 171 -1.63 -10.07 -20.52
C VAL A 171 -0.67 -10.83 -21.42
N THR A 172 -1.21 -11.75 -22.22
CA THR A 172 -0.42 -12.54 -23.18
C THR A 172 -0.79 -12.23 -24.64
N SER A 173 -1.85 -11.45 -24.83
CA SER A 173 -2.36 -11.06 -26.14
C SER A 173 -1.64 -9.81 -26.59
N GLY A 174 -0.95 -9.87 -27.74
CA GLY A 174 -0.18 -8.74 -28.24
C GLY A 174 1.22 -9.15 -28.68
N THR A 175 2.16 -8.22 -28.57
CA THR A 175 3.59 -8.47 -28.79
C THR A 175 4.25 -9.04 -27.53
N GLU A 176 5.43 -9.66 -27.67
CA GLU A 176 6.21 -10.12 -26.49
C GLU A 176 6.52 -8.97 -25.51
N ALA A 177 6.70 -7.75 -26.02
CA ALA A 177 6.96 -6.55 -25.20
C ALA A 177 5.75 -6.10 -24.37
N GLU A 178 4.53 -6.50 -24.72
CA GLU A 178 3.30 -6.20 -23.97
C GLU A 178 2.97 -7.29 -22.94
N GLN A 179 3.79 -8.35 -22.87
CA GLN A 179 3.52 -9.46 -21.97
C GLN A 179 3.80 -9.09 -20.51
N GLY A 180 2.90 -9.53 -19.63
CA GLY A 180 3.00 -9.30 -18.20
C GLY A 180 1.73 -9.72 -17.47
N ILE A 181 1.52 -9.11 -16.31
CA ILE A 181 0.28 -9.27 -15.54
C ILE A 181 -0.42 -7.93 -15.34
N SER A 182 -1.75 -7.98 -15.22
CA SER A 182 -2.58 -6.86 -14.82
C SER A 182 -3.26 -7.16 -13.50
N LEU A 183 -3.07 -6.30 -12.52
CA LEU A 183 -3.66 -6.38 -11.19
C LEU A 183 -4.60 -5.19 -10.96
N CYS A 184 -5.55 -5.38 -10.05
CA CYS A 184 -6.35 -4.27 -9.55
C CYS A 184 -5.53 -3.53 -8.49
N PRO A 185 -5.20 -2.24 -8.69
CA PRO A 185 -4.40 -1.52 -7.72
C PRO A 185 -5.20 -1.26 -6.44
N THR A 186 -4.55 -1.45 -5.30
CA THR A 186 -5.07 -1.20 -3.94
C THR A 186 -5.60 0.23 -3.81
N GLY A 187 -4.95 1.17 -4.48
CA GLY A 187 -5.30 2.58 -4.57
C GLY A 187 -6.58 2.88 -5.36
N ASP A 188 -7.11 1.96 -6.17
CA ASP A 188 -8.29 2.22 -7.01
C ASP A 188 -9.52 2.57 -6.18
N ARG A 189 -9.78 1.77 -5.13
CA ARG A 189 -10.91 2.02 -4.23
C ARG A 189 -10.69 3.20 -3.30
N LEU A 190 -9.44 3.43 -2.88
CA LEU A 190 -9.08 4.61 -2.09
C LEU A 190 -9.32 5.88 -2.92
N TYR A 191 -8.92 5.86 -4.20
CA TYR A 191 -9.15 6.97 -5.11
C TYR A 191 -10.65 7.19 -5.36
N ALA A 192 -11.43 6.12 -5.57
CA ALA A 192 -12.88 6.24 -5.74
C ALA A 192 -13.55 6.89 -4.53
N GLU A 193 -13.22 6.47 -3.31
CA GLU A 193 -13.74 7.06 -2.07
C GLU A 193 -13.34 8.54 -1.91
N PHE A 194 -12.07 8.86 -2.23
CA PHE A 194 -11.58 10.23 -2.26
C PHE A 194 -12.36 11.09 -3.26
N ALA A 195 -12.55 10.60 -4.48
CA ALA A 195 -13.28 11.31 -5.53
C ALA A 195 -14.76 11.54 -5.19
N GLU A 196 -15.41 10.60 -4.50
CA GLU A 196 -16.81 10.73 -4.06
C GLU A 196 -17.01 11.77 -2.95
N THR A 197 -16.02 11.93 -2.08
CA THR A 197 -16.08 12.80 -0.90
C THR A 197 -15.52 14.20 -1.17
N MET A 198 -14.68 14.35 -2.19
CA MET A 198 -14.08 15.62 -2.56
C MET A 198 -15.14 16.66 -2.98
N SER A 199 -15.04 17.85 -2.38
CA SER A 199 -15.83 18.99 -2.83
C SER A 199 -15.13 19.69 -3.99
N GLY A 200 -15.64 19.48 -5.21
CA GLY A 200 -15.14 20.16 -6.41
C GLY A 200 -14.78 19.19 -7.53
N LYS A 201 -13.86 19.60 -8.40
CA LYS A 201 -13.30 18.74 -9.44
C LYS A 201 -11.87 18.35 -9.05
N PHE A 202 -11.52 17.10 -9.31
CA PHE A 202 -10.14 16.65 -9.23
C PHE A 202 -9.26 17.39 -10.24
N GLY A 203 -8.03 17.69 -9.85
CA GLY A 203 -7.06 18.41 -10.66
C GLY A 203 -6.63 17.62 -11.91
N SER A 204 -6.14 18.33 -12.92
CA SER A 204 -5.54 17.75 -14.13
C SER A 204 -4.10 18.21 -14.37
N ASP A 205 -3.59 19.13 -13.53
CA ASP A 205 -2.19 19.53 -13.50
C ASP A 205 -1.47 18.83 -12.34
N PRO A 206 -0.16 18.52 -12.48
CA PRO A 206 0.57 17.74 -11.49
C PRO A 206 0.57 18.33 -10.08
N ASP A 207 0.69 19.66 -9.93
CA ASP A 207 0.72 20.33 -8.62
C ASP A 207 -0.62 20.21 -7.88
N ALA A 208 -1.73 20.42 -8.60
CA ALA A 208 -3.07 20.27 -8.04
C ALA A 208 -3.34 18.81 -7.64
N ILE A 209 -2.95 17.85 -8.49
CA ILE A 209 -3.08 16.42 -8.20
C ILE A 209 -2.30 16.06 -6.94
N ALA A 210 -1.01 16.43 -6.88
CA ALA A 210 -0.13 16.12 -5.75
C ALA A 210 -0.69 16.68 -4.44
N THR A 211 -1.10 17.96 -4.46
CA THR A 211 -1.65 18.64 -3.27
C THR A 211 -2.92 17.95 -2.76
N GLN A 212 -3.82 17.59 -3.67
CA GLN A 212 -5.09 16.97 -3.31
C GLN A 212 -4.91 15.55 -2.76
N LEU A 213 -4.03 14.74 -3.36
CA LEU A 213 -3.76 13.39 -2.90
C LEU A 213 -2.97 13.38 -1.58
N ALA A 214 -2.02 14.28 -1.39
CA ALA A 214 -1.27 14.43 -0.14
C ALA A 214 -2.17 14.81 1.05
N ALA A 215 -3.13 15.72 0.83
CA ALA A 215 -4.17 16.02 1.80
C ALA A 215 -5.08 14.81 2.06
N ALA A 216 -5.43 14.04 1.03
CA ALA A 216 -6.21 12.82 1.22
C ALA A 216 -5.47 11.77 2.07
N LEU A 217 -4.16 11.59 1.85
CA LEU A 217 -3.33 10.66 2.62
C LEU A 217 -3.28 11.02 4.10
N SER A 218 -3.03 12.28 4.43
CA SER A 218 -2.83 12.74 5.82
C SER A 218 -4.14 13.07 6.55
N GLU A 219 -5.09 13.73 5.88
CA GLU A 219 -6.30 14.25 6.52
C GLU A 219 -7.51 13.33 6.40
N GLN A 220 -7.75 12.74 5.23
CA GLN A 220 -8.95 11.95 4.98
C GLN A 220 -8.80 10.49 5.42
N PHE A 221 -7.70 9.86 4.98
CA PHE A 221 -7.47 8.44 5.22
C PHE A 221 -6.55 8.18 6.41
N GLU A 222 -5.87 9.21 6.92
CA GLU A 222 -4.91 9.10 8.03
C GLU A 222 -3.90 7.95 7.80
N LEU A 223 -3.42 7.80 6.55
CA LEU A 223 -2.44 6.78 6.16
C LEU A 223 -1.01 7.17 6.50
N VAL A 224 -0.78 8.45 6.76
CA VAL A 224 0.51 9.07 7.03
C VAL A 224 0.30 10.20 8.03
N ASP A 225 1.31 10.50 8.83
CA ASP A 225 1.23 11.61 9.78
C ASP A 225 1.38 12.97 9.07
N ASP A 226 2.29 13.04 8.09
CA ASP A 226 2.55 14.25 7.31
C ASP A 226 3.10 13.93 5.92
N THR A 227 3.01 14.90 5.01
CA THR A 227 3.55 14.80 3.65
C THR A 227 4.25 16.09 3.22
N THR A 228 5.32 15.97 2.44
CA THR A 228 5.96 17.11 1.76
C THR A 228 6.02 16.83 0.26
N ILE A 229 5.66 17.82 -0.55
CA ILE A 229 5.48 17.66 -1.99
C ILE A 229 6.49 18.52 -2.73
N GLU A 230 7.14 17.94 -3.73
CA GLU A 230 7.96 18.64 -4.71
C GLU A 230 7.60 18.15 -6.12
N THR A 231 7.12 19.05 -6.97
CA THR A 231 6.81 18.75 -8.37
C THR A 231 7.90 19.32 -9.27
N ASP A 232 8.36 18.52 -10.23
CA ASP A 232 9.27 18.95 -11.28
C ASP A 232 8.60 18.80 -12.64
N GLY A 233 8.14 19.94 -13.19
CA GLY A 233 7.49 19.99 -14.50
C GLY A 233 8.44 19.76 -15.68
N GLU A 234 9.74 19.98 -15.53
CA GLU A 234 10.73 19.73 -16.59
C GLU A 234 11.01 18.24 -16.71
N ASN A 235 11.24 17.57 -15.57
CA ASN A 235 11.49 16.14 -15.51
C ASN A 235 10.21 15.28 -15.45
N ARG A 236 9.02 15.91 -15.46
CA ARG A 236 7.72 15.22 -15.40
C ARG A 236 7.63 14.23 -14.24
N THR A 237 8.06 14.70 -13.08
CA THR A 237 8.01 13.92 -11.84
C THR A 237 7.34 14.70 -10.71
N ALA A 238 6.76 13.96 -9.77
CA ALA A 238 6.30 14.49 -8.49
C ALA A 238 6.87 13.59 -7.38
N SER A 239 7.58 14.20 -6.44
CA SER A 239 8.15 13.54 -5.27
C SER A 239 7.34 13.91 -4.04
N ILE A 240 6.83 12.89 -3.34
CA ILE A 240 6.03 13.03 -2.13
C ILE A 240 6.79 12.33 -1.01
N ALA A 241 7.33 13.12 -0.09
CA ALA A 241 7.96 12.62 1.12
C ALA A 241 6.89 12.25 2.15
N ILE A 242 7.04 11.08 2.75
CA ILE A 242 6.06 10.44 3.63
C ILE A 242 6.63 10.29 5.04
N ASP A 243 5.87 10.72 6.05
CA ASP A 243 6.20 10.47 7.45
C ASP A 243 5.26 9.45 8.09
N ASN A 244 5.86 8.49 8.81
CA ASN A 244 5.23 7.45 9.60
C ASN A 244 4.03 6.76 8.90
N PRO A 245 4.28 5.96 7.83
CA PRO A 245 3.21 5.27 7.12
C PRO A 245 2.46 4.29 8.02
N ALA A 246 1.13 4.23 7.86
CA ALA A 246 0.24 3.43 8.69
C ALA A 246 0.25 1.92 8.37
N PHE A 247 0.76 1.56 7.18
CA PHE A 247 0.90 0.19 6.69
C PHE A 247 2.37 -0.12 6.47
N GLY A 248 2.73 -1.41 6.58
CA GLY A 248 4.07 -1.98 6.69
C GLY A 248 5.21 -1.33 5.88
N ASP A 249 5.85 -2.12 5.02
CA ASP A 249 6.98 -1.62 4.23
C ASP A 249 6.46 -0.94 2.95
N ILE A 250 6.74 0.37 2.82
CA ILE A 250 6.29 1.19 1.70
C ILE A 250 6.90 0.77 0.34
N HIS A 251 8.00 0.01 0.36
CA HIS A 251 8.63 -0.54 -0.84
C HIS A 251 7.91 -1.78 -1.39
N GLN A 252 6.95 -2.32 -0.66
CA GLN A 252 6.15 -3.44 -1.15
C GLN A 252 5.34 -3.01 -2.39
N LEU A 253 5.21 -3.93 -3.34
CA LEU A 253 4.41 -3.71 -4.54
C LEU A 253 3.02 -3.25 -4.12
N ASP A 254 2.52 -2.22 -4.81
CA ASP A 254 1.16 -1.74 -4.67
C ASP A 254 0.78 -1.32 -3.23
N HIS A 255 1.77 -0.87 -2.45
CA HIS A 255 1.54 -0.31 -1.12
C HIS A 255 0.43 0.75 -1.14
N PRO A 256 -0.54 0.77 -0.20
CA PRO A 256 -1.73 1.62 -0.27
C PRO A 256 -1.45 3.10 -0.55
N ILE A 257 -0.38 3.65 0.05
CA ILE A 257 0.08 5.03 -0.17
C ILE A 257 0.58 5.22 -1.61
N VAL A 258 1.48 4.35 -2.05
CA VAL A 258 2.11 4.38 -3.38
C VAL A 258 1.03 4.21 -4.46
N SER A 259 0.16 3.22 -4.26
CA SER A 259 -0.93 2.89 -5.16
C SER A 259 -1.95 4.02 -5.28
N LEU A 260 -2.35 4.66 -4.18
CA LEU A 260 -3.26 5.82 -4.23
C LEU A 260 -2.65 6.98 -5.02
N LEU A 261 -1.38 7.29 -4.77
CA LEU A 261 -0.67 8.34 -5.52
C LEU A 261 -0.63 7.97 -7.00
N ALA A 262 -0.20 6.76 -7.34
CA ALA A 262 -0.06 6.31 -8.71
C ALA A 262 -1.39 6.33 -9.48
N VAL A 263 -2.46 5.79 -8.89
CA VAL A 263 -3.81 5.81 -9.49
C VAL A 263 -4.28 7.25 -9.67
N GLY A 264 -4.14 8.10 -8.65
CA GLY A 264 -4.58 9.49 -8.74
C GLY A 264 -3.82 10.29 -9.82
N PHE A 265 -2.50 10.10 -9.95
CA PHE A 265 -1.73 10.71 -11.03
C PHE A 265 -2.10 10.14 -12.41
N ALA A 266 -2.22 8.82 -12.55
CA ALA A 266 -2.63 8.18 -13.79
C ALA A 266 -4.00 8.70 -14.27
N THR A 267 -4.98 8.74 -13.36
CA THR A 267 -6.35 9.20 -13.66
C THR A 267 -6.40 10.70 -13.92
N GLY A 268 -5.73 11.52 -13.11
CA GLY A 268 -5.74 12.99 -13.25
C GLY A 268 -5.03 13.47 -14.52
N LEU A 269 -3.92 12.83 -14.89
CA LEU A 269 -3.16 13.13 -16.10
C LEU A 269 -3.70 12.43 -17.34
N GLY A 270 -4.50 11.37 -17.18
CA GLY A 270 -5.04 10.56 -18.27
C GLY A 270 -3.98 9.81 -19.07
N ARG A 271 -2.85 9.47 -18.44
CA ARG A 271 -1.75 8.72 -19.07
C ARG A 271 -1.08 7.74 -18.09
N PRO A 272 -0.37 6.71 -18.58
CA PRO A 272 0.39 5.81 -17.72
C PRO A 272 1.42 6.54 -16.88
N VAL A 273 1.63 6.06 -15.65
CA VAL A 273 2.66 6.55 -14.73
C VAL A 273 3.43 5.38 -14.12
N THR A 274 4.68 5.62 -13.78
CA THR A 274 5.51 4.68 -13.00
C THR A 274 5.84 5.30 -11.65
N VAL A 275 6.15 4.45 -10.66
CA VAL A 275 6.47 4.92 -9.33
C VAL A 275 7.74 4.24 -8.83
N ASP A 276 8.61 5.06 -8.26
CA ASP A 276 9.80 4.63 -7.54
C ASP A 276 9.68 5.06 -6.07
N THR A 277 10.17 4.22 -5.17
CA THR A 277 10.17 4.52 -3.73
C THR A 277 11.58 4.37 -3.21
N ARG A 278 12.03 5.35 -2.41
CA ARG A 278 13.36 5.37 -1.81
C ARG A 278 13.30 5.75 -0.34
N ASP A 279 14.23 5.22 0.43
CA ASP A 279 14.44 5.66 1.80
C ASP A 279 14.97 7.10 1.83
N ASP A 280 14.72 7.79 2.94
CA ASP A 280 15.22 9.13 3.21
C ASP A 280 15.71 9.22 4.66
N GLU A 281 16.66 10.13 4.93
CA GLU A 281 17.17 10.29 6.29
C GLU A 281 16.23 11.14 7.17
N ARG A 282 15.39 11.98 6.55
CA ARG A 282 14.51 12.94 7.24
C ARG A 282 13.07 12.45 7.33
N PHE A 283 12.64 11.71 6.33
CA PHE A 283 11.30 11.15 6.20
C PHE A 283 11.36 9.64 6.25
N SER A 284 10.22 8.97 6.43
CA SER A 284 10.19 7.51 6.39
C SER A 284 10.51 6.98 5.00
N ALA A 285 10.03 7.67 3.95
CA ALA A 285 10.38 7.40 2.55
C ALA A 285 10.01 8.58 1.65
N VAL A 286 10.47 8.54 0.40
CA VAL A 286 10.01 9.43 -0.68
C VAL A 286 9.48 8.58 -1.83
N VAL A 287 8.25 8.87 -2.23
CA VAL A 287 7.58 8.27 -3.38
C VAL A 287 7.68 9.22 -4.56
N THR A 288 8.31 8.80 -5.64
CA THR A 288 8.44 9.59 -6.87
C THR A 288 7.59 8.99 -7.97
N VAL A 289 6.58 9.74 -8.42
CA VAL A 289 5.73 9.38 -9.55
C VAL A 289 6.29 10.05 -10.81
N SER A 290 6.45 9.29 -11.88
CA SER A 290 6.90 9.79 -13.19
C SER A 290 5.87 9.49 -14.27
N TRP A 291 5.73 10.40 -15.23
CA TRP A 291 4.76 10.25 -16.34
C TRP A 291 5.41 10.55 -17.69
N ASP A 292 6.65 10.10 -17.88
CA ASP A 292 7.32 10.22 -19.17
C ASP A 292 6.63 9.38 -20.26
N GLU A 293 6.96 9.68 -21.52
CA GLU A 293 6.59 8.80 -22.61
C GLU A 293 7.48 7.56 -22.50
N LEU A 294 6.89 6.44 -22.06
CA LEU A 294 7.56 5.15 -22.11
C LEU A 294 7.90 4.88 -23.59
N GLU A 295 9.20 4.83 -23.90
CA GLU A 295 9.69 4.59 -25.26
C GLU A 295 9.15 3.24 -25.74
N GLN A 296 8.16 3.26 -26.63
CA GLN A 296 7.62 2.03 -27.19
C GLN A 296 8.74 1.34 -28.01
N PRO A 297 9.04 0.06 -27.74
CA PRO A 297 9.97 -0.67 -28.59
C PRO A 297 9.47 -0.60 -30.03
N SER A 298 10.34 -0.12 -30.92
CA SER A 298 9.99 0.06 -32.32
C SER A 298 9.53 -1.28 -32.89
N ALA A 299 8.26 -1.38 -33.28
CA ALA A 299 7.74 -2.57 -33.95
C ALA A 299 8.69 -2.93 -35.11
N PRO A 300 9.11 -4.20 -35.27
CA PRO A 300 9.92 -4.58 -36.41
C PRO A 300 9.14 -4.21 -37.67
N SER A 301 9.69 -3.27 -38.43
CA SER A 301 9.23 -2.90 -39.76
C SER A 301 9.06 -4.19 -40.54
N ASN A 302 7.80 -4.60 -40.72
CA ASN A 302 7.47 -5.76 -41.52
C ASN A 302 7.78 -5.36 -42.96
N GLY A 303 9.03 -5.58 -43.36
CA GLY A 303 9.50 -5.48 -44.73
C GLY A 303 8.76 -6.52 -45.56
N ALA A 304 7.53 -6.20 -45.94
CA ALA A 304 6.81 -6.87 -46.99
C ALA A 304 7.53 -6.54 -48.30
N THR A 305 8.62 -7.28 -48.54
CA THR A 305 9.21 -7.44 -49.85
C THR A 305 8.13 -8.07 -50.71
N ALA A 306 7.40 -7.25 -51.45
CA ALA A 306 6.57 -7.68 -52.55
C ALA A 306 7.50 -8.37 -53.56
N GLN A 307 7.54 -9.71 -53.53
CA GLN A 307 8.10 -10.50 -54.62
C GLN A 307 7.25 -10.18 -55.86
N GLU A 308 7.86 -9.45 -56.79
CA GLU A 308 7.40 -9.35 -58.16
C GLU A 308 7.18 -10.76 -58.70
N GLN A 309 5.92 -11.10 -58.98
CA GLN A 309 5.58 -12.25 -59.80
C GLN A 309 6.15 -12.01 -61.20
N GLU A 310 7.31 -12.60 -61.45
CA GLU A 310 7.90 -12.76 -62.77
C GLU A 310 7.01 -13.71 -63.59
N THR A 311 6.09 -13.11 -64.36
CA THR A 311 5.21 -13.81 -65.29
C THR A 311 6.04 -14.44 -66.42
N THR A 312 6.37 -15.72 -66.26
CA THR A 312 6.96 -16.54 -67.33
C THR A 312 5.94 -16.75 -68.47
N PRO A 313 6.29 -16.55 -69.75
CA PRO A 313 5.36 -16.76 -70.86
C PRO A 313 5.24 -18.26 -71.20
N ALA A 314 4.02 -18.69 -71.51
CA ALA A 314 3.70 -20.05 -71.94
C ALA A 314 4.35 -20.39 -73.30
N PRO A 315 4.76 -21.65 -73.54
CA PRO A 315 5.19 -22.09 -74.86
C PRO A 315 3.98 -22.47 -75.71
N GLU A 316 3.93 -21.95 -76.94
CA GLU A 316 3.06 -22.45 -78.00
C GLU A 316 3.40 -23.92 -78.30
N SER A 317 2.37 -24.77 -78.34
CA SER A 317 2.43 -26.12 -78.88
C SER A 317 1.55 -26.16 -80.12
N GLY A 318 2.13 -26.60 -81.24
CA GLY A 318 1.41 -26.84 -82.51
C GLY A 318 0.63 -28.14 -82.56
#